data_AF-A0A7Y5B955-F1
#
_entry.id   AF-A0A7Y5B955-F1
#
_cell.length_a   1.000
_cell.length_b   1.000
_cell.length_c   1.000
_cell.angle_alpha   90.00
_cell.angle_beta   90.00
_cell.angle_gamma   90.00
#
_symmetry.space_group_name_H-M   'P 1'
#
loop_
_entity.id
_entity.type
_entity.pdbx_description
1 polymer ?
#
loop_
_entity_poly.entity_id
_entity_poly.type
_entity_poly.pdbx_seq_one_letter_code
_entity_poly.pdbx_strand_id
1 'polypeptide(L)' 'MKRKIKIYTSAIIIAFAFTMASCGSSSAKEEIYQCPMKCEGEKTYNKPGTCPVCEMDLEVVENSQHDSTHKK' A
#
# COMPACT_ATOMS: atom_id res chain seq x y z
N MET A 1 2.92 -49.50 -10.64
CA MET A 1 2.33 -48.23 -11.14
C MET A 1 2.18 -47.15 -10.06
N LYS A 2 1.70 -47.46 -8.85
CA LYS A 2 1.53 -46.49 -7.73
C LYS A 2 2.82 -45.85 -7.18
N ARG A 3 3.98 -46.52 -7.36
CA ARG A 3 5.30 -46.01 -6.93
C ARG A 3 5.86 -44.92 -7.86
N LYS A 4 5.61 -45.04 -9.18
CA LYS A 4 5.97 -43.98 -10.15
C LYS A 4 5.12 -42.74 -9.90
N ILE A 5 3.82 -42.90 -9.62
CA ILE A 5 2.91 -41.80 -9.23
C ILE A 5 3.45 -41.02 -8.03
N LYS A 6 3.88 -41.69 -6.94
CA LYS A 6 4.46 -40.99 -5.77
C LYS A 6 5.73 -40.19 -6.09
N ILE A 7 6.60 -40.72 -6.97
CA ILE A 7 7.83 -40.07 -7.41
C ILE A 7 7.53 -38.85 -8.30
N TYR A 8 6.56 -38.98 -9.21
CA TYR A 8 6.12 -37.86 -10.04
C TYR A 8 5.40 -36.78 -9.23
N THR A 9 4.58 -37.15 -8.23
CA THR A 9 3.93 -36.16 -7.35
C THR A 9 4.94 -35.43 -6.46
N SER A 10 6.00 -36.09 -5.98
CA SER A 10 7.04 -35.40 -5.20
C SER A 10 7.89 -34.46 -6.06
N ALA A 11 8.22 -34.84 -7.30
CA ALA A 11 8.99 -33.99 -8.20
C ALA A 11 8.20 -32.74 -8.65
N ILE A 12 6.89 -32.86 -8.83
CA ILE A 12 6.01 -31.74 -9.21
C ILE A 12 5.83 -30.74 -8.06
N ILE A 13 5.74 -31.20 -6.80
CA ILE A 13 5.60 -30.32 -5.63
C ILE A 13 6.86 -29.44 -5.41
N ILE A 14 8.05 -29.97 -5.67
CA ILE A 14 9.32 -29.22 -5.53
C ILE A 14 9.45 -28.15 -6.63
N ALA A 15 8.92 -28.40 -7.83
CA ALA A 15 8.89 -27.41 -8.91
C ALA A 15 7.87 -26.29 -8.67
N PHE A 16 6.75 -26.58 -7.98
CA PHE A 16 5.71 -25.58 -7.68
C PHE A 16 6.08 -24.64 -6.52
N ALA A 17 6.96 -25.07 -5.61
CA ALA A 17 7.45 -24.23 -4.51
C ALA A 17 8.45 -23.15 -4.97
N PHE A 18 9.10 -23.33 -6.12
CA PHE A 18 10.11 -22.40 -6.64
C PHE A 18 9.52 -21.18 -7.38
N THR A 19 8.22 -21.17 -7.69
CA THR A 19 7.56 -20.04 -8.37
C THR A 19 6.99 -18.98 -7.42
N MET A 20 7.00 -19.23 -6.10
CA MET A 20 6.44 -18.31 -5.09
C MET A 20 7.51 -17.53 -4.31
N ALA A 21 8.64 -17.24 -4.96
CA ALA A 21 9.59 -16.21 -4.52
C ALA A 21 9.67 -15.12 -5.60
N SER A 22 8.58 -14.37 -5.78
CA SER A 22 8.67 -13.15 -6.55
C SER A 22 7.71 -12.08 -6.05
N CYS A 23 8.28 -10.90 -5.87
CA CYS A 23 7.70 -9.64 -5.48
C CYS A 23 7.06 -9.60 -4.09
N GLY A 24 7.87 -9.14 -3.13
CA GLY A 24 7.35 -8.30 -2.08
C GLY A 24 6.50 -7.19 -2.72
N SER A 25 5.29 -7.05 -2.22
CA SER A 25 4.38 -5.96 -2.51
C SER A 25 5.15 -4.65 -2.61
N SER A 26 5.34 -4.18 -3.85
CA SER A 26 5.57 -2.78 -4.14
C SER A 26 4.39 -2.04 -3.54
N SER A 27 4.58 -1.59 -2.30
CA SER A 27 3.58 -0.90 -1.50
C SER A 27 3.31 0.42 -2.23
N ALA A 28 2.30 0.40 -3.09
CA ALA A 28 1.74 1.58 -3.69
C ALA A 28 1.10 2.38 -2.55
N LYS A 29 1.92 3.18 -1.87
CA LYS A 29 1.48 4.11 -0.83
C LYS A 29 0.62 5.16 -1.54
N GLU A 30 -0.69 5.00 -1.48
CA GLU A 30 -1.63 5.99 -1.98
C GLU A 30 -1.62 7.17 -1.00
N GLU A 31 -0.96 8.26 -1.40
CA GLU A 31 -0.96 9.51 -0.66
C GLU A 31 -2.34 10.16 -0.80
N ILE A 32 -3.02 10.31 0.33
CA ILE A 32 -4.33 10.96 0.41
C ILE A 32 -4.11 12.37 0.95
N TYR A 33 -4.80 13.36 0.40
CA TYR A 33 -4.69 14.78 0.74
C TYR A 33 -6.05 15.31 1.22
N GLN A 34 -6.07 16.20 2.20
CA GLN A 34 -7.29 16.79 2.77
C GLN A 34 -7.10 18.27 3.08
N CYS A 35 -8.19 19.04 3.01
CA CYS A 35 -8.18 20.45 3.39
C CYS A 35 -7.99 20.58 4.92
N PRO A 36 -6.96 21.31 5.40
CA PRO A 36 -6.65 21.42 6.82
C PRO A 36 -7.77 22.10 7.62
N MET A 37 -8.54 22.99 6.98
CA MET A 37 -9.68 23.66 7.59
C MET A 37 -10.96 22.82 7.59
N LYS A 38 -10.97 21.67 6.89
CA LYS A 38 -12.16 20.81 6.70
C LYS A 38 -13.36 21.55 6.14
N CYS A 39 -13.14 22.54 5.25
CA CYS A 39 -14.22 23.27 4.58
C CYS A 39 -15.16 22.34 3.79
N GLU A 40 -14.62 21.22 3.31
CA GLU A 40 -15.34 20.19 2.56
C GLU A 40 -15.64 18.94 3.44
N GLY A 41 -15.51 19.06 4.76
CA GLY A 41 -15.70 17.99 5.72
C GLY A 41 -14.62 16.90 5.62
N GLU A 42 -15.04 15.67 5.33
CA GLU A 42 -14.17 14.49 5.22
C GLU A 42 -13.69 14.23 3.78
N LYS A 43 -13.95 15.15 2.85
CA LYS A 43 -13.49 14.99 1.46
C LYS A 43 -11.96 14.88 1.40
N THR A 44 -11.48 13.96 0.56
CA THR A 44 -10.07 13.70 0.33
C THR A 44 -9.74 13.71 -1.16
N TYR A 45 -8.45 13.84 -1.47
CA TYR A 45 -7.90 13.95 -2.81
C TYR A 45 -6.69 13.04 -2.96
N ASN A 46 -6.47 12.46 -4.14
CA ASN A 46 -5.32 11.58 -4.40
C ASN A 46 -4.12 12.30 -5.04
N LYS A 47 -4.17 13.65 -5.04
CA LYS A 47 -3.17 14.52 -5.65
C LYS A 47 -3.00 15.78 -4.82
N PRO A 48 -1.79 16.37 -4.82
CA PRO A 48 -1.58 17.69 -4.25
C PRO A 48 -2.37 18.75 -5.03
N GLY A 49 -2.75 19.82 -4.35
CA GLY A 49 -3.49 20.93 -4.92
C GLY A 49 -3.95 21.89 -3.83
N THR A 50 -4.86 22.79 -4.20
CA THR A 50 -5.37 23.84 -3.32
C THR A 50 -6.89 23.65 -3.13
N CYS A 51 -7.39 23.86 -1.92
CA CYS A 51 -8.81 23.76 -1.63
C CYS A 51 -9.58 24.89 -2.34
N PRO A 52 -10.64 24.59 -3.12
CA PRO A 52 -11.40 25.60 -3.87
C PRO A 52 -12.29 26.50 -2.99
N VAL A 53 -12.36 26.23 -1.68
CA VAL A 53 -13.18 26.99 -0.73
C VAL A 53 -12.36 28.05 0.00
N CYS A 54 -11.21 27.64 0.57
CA CYS A 54 -10.36 28.52 1.38
C CYS A 54 -9.04 28.90 0.70
N GLU A 55 -8.77 28.38 -0.50
CA GLU A 55 -7.56 28.66 -1.28
C GLU A 55 -6.25 28.31 -0.56
N MET A 56 -6.32 27.45 0.46
CA MET A 56 -5.15 26.88 1.13
C MET A 56 -4.73 25.56 0.50
N ASP A 57 -3.44 25.25 0.60
CA ASP A 57 -2.88 23.99 0.11
C ASP A 57 -3.46 22.78 0.89
N LEU A 58 -3.73 21.70 0.16
CA LEU A 58 -4.18 20.44 0.72
C LEU A 58 -3.00 19.71 1.41
N GLU A 59 -3.25 19.15 2.59
CA GLU A 59 -2.23 18.46 3.39
C GLU A 59 -2.37 16.94 3.30
N VAL A 60 -1.25 16.22 3.34
CA VAL A 60 -1.23 14.75 3.28
C VAL A 60 -1.81 14.17 4.57
N VAL A 61 -2.83 13.33 4.43
CA VAL A 61 -3.39 12.48 5.47
C VAL A 61 -2.60 11.17 5.48
N GLU A 62 -1.48 11.14 6.18
CA GLU A 62 -0.80 9.89 6.45
C GLU A 62 -1.62 9.06 7.45
N ASN A 63 -2.20 7.95 7.00
CA ASN A 63 -2.78 6.94 7.90
C ASN A 63 -1.66 6.03 8.45
N SER A 64 -0.64 6.65 9.04
CA SER A 64 0.57 6.01 9.53
C SER A 64 1.09 6.79 10.73
N GLN A 65 0.90 6.19 11.90
CA GLN A 65 1.53 6.47 13.19
C GLN A 65 2.46 7.69 13.23
N HIS A 66 1.97 8.74 13.89
CA HIS A 66 2.70 9.92 14.34
C HIS A 66 3.91 9.53 15.21
N ASP A 67 5.03 9.15 14.59
CA ASP A 67 6.35 9.38 15.17
C ASP A 67 6.68 10.85 14.99
N SER A 68 6.17 11.67 15.91
CA SER A 68 6.74 12.97 16.15
C SER A 68 8.12 12.79 16.79
N THR A 69 9.13 12.55 15.97
CA THR A 69 10.48 13.02 16.27
C THR A 69 10.46 14.56 16.22
N HIS A 70 9.84 15.17 17.23
CA HIS A 70 9.92 16.61 17.49
C HIS A 70 11.31 16.88 18.10
N LYS A 71 12.29 17.03 17.22
CA LYS A 71 13.60 17.56 17.57
C LYS A 71 13.44 19.04 17.93
N LYS A 72 13.54 19.36 19.23
CA LYS A 72 13.93 20.68 19.70
C LYS A 72 14.89 20.55 20.88
#